data_AF-A0A3C0I1J3-F1
#
_entry.id   AF-A0A3C0I1J3-F1
#
_cell.length_a   1.000
_cell.length_b   1.000
_cell.length_c   1.000
_cell.angle_alpha   90.00
_cell.angle_beta   90.00
_cell.angle_gamma   90.00
#
_symmetry.space_group_name_H-M   'P 1'
#
loop_
_entity.id
_entity.type
_entity.pdbx_description
1 polymer ?
#
loop_
_entity_poly.entity_id
_entity_poly.type
_entity_poly.pdbx_seq_one_letter_code
_entity_poly.pdbx_strand_id
1 'polypeptide(L)'
;NSLVFPRCKQTGLDLLNRFPKASKEAKKIKTLLQICQKAKRSRILYTVLGLIVFWLIAETTFDLKSYQQHVVAFNNEDTTHQQLEQAEKWLTSYIAAPYYRHIISHAFLSYSEAKKFLTDVQNHRETFLWGPVEEALAVNLSAALSPAQAYLKYYPYGQHAKAAQDIKLRSQIQLAQRQYEDTMRKIAFVVQKDLQNPKRLSELLDVLRELPYEPEAETESLRQERMALEQQISDQLAYLKDQQNWEQFLVQIDQIMQSENLFPAGLLLSRHPPDKRLNRLKETFKTMLMQRLEKQVSLALTIKQLEQASESLKDYAQLPGDLKTPQHQSKVAAWQHDIYERQDEILYEKARTHLDIKYINQYLQKAPLKTMKKEIHDYKVYLESTSGIMLNKLHLKLAQIQWEDINDKNNTVTVLLNAREVIKNNQVNAEPHTSTDVIGISADFSAKPSDKVIIEIKVVNKDFFFDDDYGHASAEIILSELAEASNGYKLPLRTDKGVKTGTAFVEIENYPQKPVLPVWHKM
;
A
#
# COMPACT_ATOMS: atom_id res chain seq x y z
N ASN A 1 -17.03 -38.71 108.97
CA ASN A 1 -16.00 -38.08 109.84
C ASN A 1 -15.65 -36.62 109.54
N SER A 2 -16.25 -35.97 108.53
CA SER A 2 -16.09 -34.52 108.25
C SER A 2 -16.96 -33.60 109.13
N LEU A 3 -17.95 -34.15 109.85
CA LEU A 3 -18.89 -33.41 110.73
C LEU A 3 -18.38 -33.16 112.16
N VAL A 4 -17.23 -33.71 112.55
CA VAL A 4 -16.72 -33.65 113.93
C VAL A 4 -16.02 -32.31 114.23
N PHE A 5 -15.45 -31.66 113.22
CA PHE A 5 -14.66 -30.43 113.39
C PHE A 5 -15.45 -29.14 113.58
N PRO A 6 -16.52 -28.89 112.81
CA PRO A 6 -17.40 -27.75 113.06
C PRO A 6 -17.94 -27.81 114.50
N ARG A 7 -18.32 -29.02 114.93
CA ARG A 7 -18.74 -29.30 116.31
C ARG A 7 -17.63 -29.06 117.34
N CYS A 8 -16.38 -29.53 117.16
CA CYS A 8 -15.31 -29.24 118.15
C CYS A 8 -15.05 -27.74 118.32
N LYS A 9 -15.00 -26.95 117.22
CA LYS A 9 -14.77 -25.50 117.30
C LYS A 9 -15.97 -24.77 117.89
N GLN A 10 -17.18 -25.09 117.42
CA GLN A 10 -18.41 -24.40 117.82
C GLN A 10 -18.79 -24.74 119.26
N THR A 11 -18.77 -26.02 119.64
CA THR A 11 -18.99 -26.47 121.02
C THR A 11 -17.86 -26.03 121.94
N GLY A 12 -16.60 -26.05 121.50
CA GLY A 12 -15.48 -25.58 122.31
C GLY A 12 -15.50 -24.06 122.56
N LEU A 13 -15.92 -23.25 121.58
CA LEU A 13 -16.12 -21.80 121.76
C LEU A 13 -17.35 -21.51 122.63
N ASP A 14 -18.45 -22.24 122.44
CA ASP A 14 -19.67 -22.11 123.25
C ASP A 14 -19.41 -22.47 124.71
N LEU A 15 -18.65 -23.53 124.97
CA LEU A 15 -18.20 -23.89 126.32
C LEU A 15 -17.26 -22.83 126.90
N LEU A 16 -16.35 -22.25 126.11
CA LEU A 16 -15.46 -21.18 126.57
C LEU A 16 -16.19 -19.92 127.03
N ASN A 17 -17.35 -19.61 126.43
CA ASN A 17 -18.18 -18.47 126.81
C ASN A 17 -18.93 -18.68 128.14
N ARG A 18 -19.09 -19.93 128.60
CA ARG A 18 -19.80 -20.27 129.85
C ARG A 18 -18.93 -20.22 131.09
N PHE A 19 -17.61 -20.08 130.94
CA PHE A 19 -16.67 -20.03 132.06
C PHE A 19 -15.91 -18.70 132.10
N PRO A 20 -15.62 -18.14 133.29
CA PRO A 20 -14.77 -16.96 133.42
C PRO A 20 -13.42 -17.17 132.71
N LYS A 21 -12.93 -16.18 131.98
CA LYS A 21 -11.75 -16.31 131.08
C LYS A 21 -10.48 -16.83 131.77
N ALA A 22 -10.36 -16.66 133.09
CA ALA A 22 -9.23 -17.09 133.90
C ALA A 22 -9.42 -18.43 134.63
N SER A 23 -10.60 -19.06 134.50
CA SER A 23 -10.92 -20.30 135.21
C SER A 23 -10.06 -21.48 134.71
N LYS A 24 -9.86 -22.48 135.58
CA LYS A 24 -9.12 -23.70 135.21
C LYS A 24 -9.82 -24.45 134.08
N GLU A 25 -11.14 -24.40 134.04
CA GLU A 25 -12.02 -24.98 133.02
C GLU A 25 -11.82 -24.28 131.68
N ALA A 26 -11.81 -22.93 131.65
CA ALA A 26 -11.55 -22.16 130.43
C ALA A 26 -10.15 -22.44 129.84
N LYS A 27 -9.12 -22.62 130.69
CA LYS A 27 -7.79 -23.04 130.25
C LYS A 27 -7.80 -24.44 129.63
N LYS A 28 -8.47 -25.42 130.27
CA LYS A 28 -8.63 -26.78 129.72
C LYS A 28 -9.34 -26.77 128.36
N ILE A 29 -10.40 -25.98 128.21
CA ILE A 29 -11.15 -25.86 126.95
C ILE A 29 -10.28 -25.22 125.86
N LYS A 30 -9.48 -24.18 126.17
CA LYS A 30 -8.50 -23.61 125.21
C LYS A 30 -7.48 -24.64 124.75
N THR A 31 -6.94 -25.46 125.65
CA THR A 31 -5.99 -26.52 125.29
C THR A 31 -6.64 -27.55 124.36
N LEU A 32 -7.88 -27.96 124.63
CA LEU A 32 -8.63 -28.87 123.76
C LEU A 32 -8.88 -28.27 122.37
N LEU A 33 -9.24 -26.98 122.29
CA LEU A 33 -9.37 -26.28 121.01
C LEU A 33 -8.05 -26.21 120.24
N GLN A 34 -6.92 -25.99 120.91
CA GLN A 34 -5.59 -26.00 120.28
C GLN A 34 -5.22 -27.39 119.75
N ILE A 35 -5.51 -28.46 120.50
CA ILE A 35 -5.33 -29.85 120.07
C ILE A 35 -6.18 -30.13 118.83
N CYS A 36 -7.47 -29.74 118.84
CA CYS A 36 -8.33 -29.79 117.65
C CYS A 36 -7.69 -29.01 116.49
N GLN A 37 -7.25 -27.77 116.68
CA GLN A 37 -6.66 -26.97 115.59
C GLN A 37 -5.38 -27.59 115.01
N LYS A 38 -4.51 -28.16 115.87
CA LYS A 38 -3.30 -28.90 115.47
C LYS A 38 -3.65 -30.17 114.68
N ALA A 39 -4.66 -30.92 115.12
CA ALA A 39 -5.16 -32.09 114.41
C ALA A 39 -5.76 -31.74 113.03
N LYS A 40 -6.46 -30.60 112.89
CA LYS A 40 -6.95 -30.11 111.58
C LYS A 40 -5.80 -29.79 110.63
N ARG A 41 -4.83 -28.99 111.10
CA ARG A 41 -3.66 -28.61 110.29
C ARG A 41 -2.87 -29.84 109.86
N SER A 42 -2.66 -30.78 110.78
CA SER A 42 -2.01 -32.06 110.51
C SER A 42 -2.77 -32.87 109.45
N ARG A 43 -4.10 -33.02 109.57
CA ARG A 43 -4.91 -33.70 108.56
C ARG A 43 -4.86 -33.03 107.19
N ILE A 44 -5.01 -31.70 107.13
CA ILE A 44 -4.91 -30.96 105.85
C ILE A 44 -3.52 -31.18 105.24
N LEU A 45 -2.46 -31.08 106.04
CA LEU A 45 -1.09 -31.32 105.58
C LEU A 45 -0.93 -32.73 105.02
N TYR A 46 -1.39 -33.76 105.73
CA TYR A 46 -1.32 -35.15 105.25
C TYR A 46 -2.20 -35.40 104.02
N THR A 47 -3.37 -34.77 103.91
CA THR A 47 -4.20 -34.88 102.70
C THR A 47 -3.53 -34.20 101.51
N VAL A 48 -2.97 -33.00 101.70
CA VAL A 48 -2.22 -32.31 100.64
C VAL A 48 -0.97 -33.10 100.24
N LEU A 49 -0.21 -33.61 101.21
CA LEU A 49 0.97 -34.42 100.96
C LEU A 49 0.59 -35.75 100.27
N GLY A 50 -0.50 -36.38 100.68
CA GLY A 50 -1.05 -37.58 100.03
C GLY A 50 -1.50 -37.32 98.59
N LEU A 51 -2.12 -36.17 98.32
CA LEU A 51 -2.48 -35.76 96.95
C LEU A 51 -1.25 -35.49 96.08
N ILE A 52 -0.22 -34.84 96.63
CA ILE A 52 1.06 -34.61 95.92
C ILE A 52 1.72 -35.96 95.59
N VAL A 53 1.81 -36.88 96.56
CA VAL A 53 2.37 -38.21 96.34
C VAL A 53 1.56 -38.99 95.31
N PHE A 54 0.22 -38.97 95.41
CA PHE A 54 -0.65 -39.62 94.42
C PHE A 54 -0.45 -39.05 93.01
N TRP A 55 -0.35 -37.73 92.89
CA TRP A 55 -0.10 -37.05 91.63
C TRP A 55 1.26 -37.43 91.03
N LEU A 56 2.33 -37.43 91.84
CA LEU A 56 3.66 -37.87 91.41
C LEU A 56 3.66 -39.35 90.98
N ILE A 57 2.94 -40.23 91.67
CA ILE A 57 2.82 -41.65 91.29
C ILE A 57 2.08 -41.81 89.96
N ALA A 58 0.97 -41.08 89.77
CA ALA A 58 0.20 -41.12 88.53
C ALA A 58 1.05 -40.64 87.33
N GLU A 59 1.80 -39.55 87.53
CA GLU A 59 2.73 -39.01 86.55
C GLU A 59 3.87 -39.98 86.21
N THR A 60 4.49 -40.58 87.23
CA THR A 60 5.54 -41.59 87.06
C THR A 60 5.03 -42.81 86.28
N THR A 61 3.79 -43.23 86.54
CA THR A 61 3.16 -44.36 85.85
C THR A 61 2.92 -44.02 84.37
N PHE A 62 2.50 -42.80 84.08
CA PHE A 62 2.35 -42.31 82.71
C PHE A 62 3.71 -42.24 82.00
N ASP A 63 4.72 -41.65 82.64
CA ASP A 63 6.08 -41.56 82.12
C ASP A 63 6.69 -42.93 81.85
N LEU A 64 6.50 -43.90 82.74
CA LEU A 64 7.02 -45.26 82.57
C LEU A 64 6.34 -45.97 81.39
N LYS A 65 5.02 -45.84 81.26
CA LYS A 65 4.26 -46.40 80.14
C LYS A 65 4.68 -45.77 78.82
N SER A 66 4.78 -44.44 78.77
CA SER A 66 5.24 -43.72 77.58
C SER A 66 6.68 -44.05 77.24
N TYR A 67 7.57 -44.13 78.23
CA TYR A 67 8.96 -44.56 78.04
C TYR A 67 9.03 -45.96 77.42
N GLN A 68 8.35 -46.95 77.98
CA GLN A 68 8.32 -48.31 77.44
C GLN A 68 7.75 -48.34 76.02
N GLN A 69 6.64 -47.63 75.77
CA GLN A 69 6.02 -47.57 74.45
C GLN A 69 6.95 -46.95 73.40
N HIS A 70 7.61 -45.84 73.73
CA HIS A 70 8.44 -45.08 72.79
C HIS A 70 9.85 -45.66 72.63
N VAL A 71 10.42 -46.31 73.65
CA VAL A 71 11.69 -47.05 73.55
C VAL A 71 11.54 -48.32 72.72
N VAL A 72 10.44 -49.05 72.90
CA VAL A 72 10.15 -50.23 72.07
C VAL A 72 9.93 -49.81 70.61
N ALA A 73 9.23 -48.69 70.38
CA ALA A 73 9.11 -48.12 69.05
C ALA A 73 10.48 -47.72 68.50
N PHE A 74 11.29 -46.94 69.22
CA PHE A 74 12.59 -46.51 68.70
C PHE A 74 13.54 -47.65 68.30
N ASN A 75 13.56 -48.75 69.06
CA ASN A 75 14.44 -49.89 68.81
C ASN A 75 13.90 -50.88 67.75
N ASN A 76 12.71 -50.64 67.19
CA ASN A 76 12.14 -51.50 66.16
C ASN A 76 12.40 -50.91 64.77
N GLU A 77 12.96 -51.71 63.87
CA GLU A 77 13.23 -51.33 62.47
C GLU A 77 11.95 -51.06 61.68
N ASP A 78 10.83 -51.69 62.04
CA ASP A 78 9.52 -51.52 61.37
C ASP A 78 8.71 -50.31 61.89
N THR A 79 9.38 -49.34 62.50
CA THR A 79 8.69 -48.25 63.19
C THR A 79 8.13 -47.22 62.21
N THR A 80 6.86 -46.91 62.39
CA THR A 80 6.19 -45.91 61.56
C THR A 80 6.62 -44.50 61.94
N HIS A 81 6.62 -43.59 60.97
CA HIS A 81 6.85 -42.16 61.20
C HIS A 81 5.97 -41.58 62.33
N GLN A 82 4.71 -42.00 62.42
CA GLN A 82 3.77 -41.53 63.45
C GLN A 82 4.21 -41.94 64.87
N GLN A 83 4.79 -43.12 65.03
CA GLN A 83 5.31 -43.58 66.32
C GLN A 83 6.55 -42.79 66.74
N LEU A 84 7.44 -42.45 65.79
CA LEU A 84 8.60 -41.58 66.03
C LEU A 84 8.17 -40.15 66.38
N GLU A 85 7.17 -39.59 65.68
CA GLU A 85 6.62 -38.26 65.98
C GLU A 85 6.01 -38.19 67.40
N GLN A 86 5.28 -39.23 67.81
CA GLN A 86 4.74 -39.31 69.17
C GLN A 86 5.84 -39.40 70.22
N ALA A 87 6.89 -40.19 69.97
CA ALA A 87 8.04 -40.30 70.84
C ALA A 87 8.77 -38.96 71.00
N GLU A 88 9.01 -38.24 69.90
CA GLU A 88 9.64 -36.93 69.90
C GLU A 88 8.81 -35.90 70.69
N LYS A 89 7.48 -35.85 70.47
CA LYS A 89 6.58 -34.95 71.19
C LYS A 89 6.58 -35.21 72.69
N TRP A 90 6.47 -36.48 73.09
CA TRP A 90 6.52 -36.86 74.49
C TRP A 90 7.86 -36.48 75.13
N LEU A 91 8.99 -36.82 74.52
CA LEU A 91 10.33 -36.48 75.03
C LEU A 91 10.56 -34.97 75.13
N THR A 92 10.10 -34.23 74.13
CA THR A 92 10.16 -32.75 74.15
C THR A 92 9.37 -32.21 75.34
N SER A 93 8.15 -32.73 75.58
CA SER A 93 7.33 -32.32 76.72
C SER A 93 7.94 -32.71 78.07
N TYR A 94 8.57 -33.89 78.15
CA TYR A 94 9.24 -34.40 79.34
C TYR A 94 10.45 -33.53 79.71
N ILE A 95 11.25 -33.14 78.72
CA ILE A 95 12.43 -32.28 78.89
C ILE A 95 12.04 -30.84 79.24
N ALA A 96 10.97 -30.31 78.63
CA ALA A 96 10.53 -28.93 78.85
C ALA A 96 9.80 -28.73 80.19
N ALA A 97 9.36 -29.81 80.84
CA ALA A 97 8.64 -29.74 82.10
C ALA A 97 9.55 -29.33 83.28
N PRO A 98 9.00 -28.66 84.32
CA PRO A 98 9.77 -28.33 85.51
C PRO A 98 10.33 -29.57 86.21
N TYR A 99 11.58 -29.50 86.69
CA TYR A 99 12.30 -30.62 87.31
C TYR A 99 11.50 -31.37 88.39
N TYR A 100 10.73 -30.65 89.22
CA TYR A 100 9.98 -31.25 90.31
C TYR A 100 8.87 -32.22 89.86
N ARG A 101 8.44 -32.13 88.60
CA ARG A 101 7.38 -32.92 88.00
C ARG A 101 7.80 -34.38 87.77
N HIS A 102 9.09 -34.59 87.51
CA HIS A 102 9.65 -35.89 87.14
C HIS A 102 10.62 -36.45 88.19
N ILE A 103 10.57 -35.97 89.43
CA ILE A 103 11.50 -36.38 90.53
C ILE A 103 11.59 -37.90 90.67
N ILE A 104 10.46 -38.59 90.62
CA ILE A 104 10.42 -40.05 90.75
C ILE A 104 10.81 -40.71 89.41
N SER A 105 10.36 -40.16 88.27
CA SER A 105 10.68 -40.67 86.93
C SER A 105 12.18 -40.63 86.60
N HIS A 106 12.94 -39.73 87.23
CA HIS A 106 14.40 -39.66 87.10
C HIS A 106 15.14 -40.93 87.55
N ALA A 107 14.49 -41.81 88.31
CA ALA A 107 15.07 -43.10 88.67
C ALA A 107 15.26 -44.04 87.46
N PHE A 108 14.50 -43.84 86.37
CA PHE A 108 14.59 -44.67 85.15
C PHE A 108 14.84 -43.87 83.86
N LEU A 109 14.64 -42.55 83.87
CA LEU A 109 14.94 -41.69 82.74
C LEU A 109 15.49 -40.34 83.25
N SER A 110 16.81 -40.19 83.25
CA SER A 110 17.43 -38.90 83.60
C SER A 110 17.19 -37.85 82.50
N TYR A 111 17.32 -36.56 82.85
CA TYR A 111 17.23 -35.48 81.87
C TYR A 111 18.25 -35.63 80.72
N SER A 112 19.48 -36.04 81.02
CA SER A 112 20.52 -36.29 80.02
C SER A 112 20.18 -37.47 79.10
N GLU A 113 19.63 -38.55 79.65
CA GLU A 113 19.18 -39.70 78.87
C GLU A 113 17.97 -39.35 78.00
N ALA A 114 16.99 -38.62 78.53
CA ALA A 114 15.85 -38.12 77.75
C ALA A 114 16.30 -37.22 76.60
N LYS A 115 17.27 -36.32 76.84
CA LYS A 115 17.83 -35.44 75.80
C LYS A 115 18.59 -36.22 74.73
N LYS A 116 19.40 -37.20 75.14
CA LYS A 116 20.07 -38.10 74.20
C LYS A 116 19.05 -38.87 73.37
N PHE A 117 18.04 -39.44 74.03
CA PHE A 117 17.00 -40.21 73.39
C PHE A 117 16.15 -39.36 72.43
N LEU A 118 15.86 -38.10 72.78
CA LEU A 118 15.23 -37.15 71.87
C LEU A 118 16.07 -36.93 70.62
N THR A 119 17.38 -36.74 70.79
CA THR A 119 18.31 -36.56 69.67
C THR A 119 18.35 -37.81 68.77
N ASP A 120 18.40 -38.99 69.37
CA ASP A 120 18.40 -40.27 68.64
C ASP A 120 17.09 -40.47 67.87
N VAL A 121 15.93 -40.19 68.48
CA VAL A 121 14.62 -40.23 67.82
C VAL A 121 14.53 -39.22 66.67
N GLN A 122 15.04 -38.00 66.88
CA GLN A 122 15.07 -36.97 65.83
C GLN A 122 15.94 -37.40 64.65
N ASN A 123 17.12 -37.97 64.91
CA ASN A 123 18.01 -38.50 63.89
C ASN A 123 17.37 -39.68 63.13
N HIS A 124 16.75 -40.62 63.84
CA HIS A 124 16.06 -41.76 63.21
C HIS A 124 14.93 -41.25 62.31
N ARG A 125 14.11 -40.33 62.81
CA ARG A 125 13.01 -39.74 62.03
C ARG A 125 13.52 -38.95 60.81
N GLU A 126 14.65 -38.26 60.95
CA GLU A 126 15.34 -37.58 59.84
C GLU A 126 15.77 -38.59 58.77
N THR A 127 16.48 -39.66 59.16
CA THR A 127 16.92 -40.72 58.24
C THR A 127 15.73 -41.41 57.56
N PHE A 128 14.66 -41.71 58.30
CA PHE A 128 13.45 -42.34 57.76
C PHE A 128 12.81 -41.50 56.65
N LEU A 129 12.73 -40.18 56.84
CA LEU A 129 12.11 -39.28 55.87
C LEU A 129 13.04 -38.92 54.71
N TRP A 130 14.35 -38.83 54.96
CA TRP A 130 15.34 -38.43 53.96
C TRP A 130 15.87 -39.59 53.11
N GLY A 131 15.97 -40.81 53.65
CA GLY A 131 16.44 -42.00 52.93
C GLY A 131 15.75 -42.22 51.58
N PRO A 132 14.40 -42.16 51.50
CA PRO A 132 13.68 -42.26 50.22
C PRO A 132 14.02 -41.14 49.22
N VAL A 133 14.44 -39.96 49.70
CA VAL A 133 14.89 -38.86 48.84
C VAL A 133 16.24 -39.22 48.23
N GLU A 134 17.18 -39.75 49.00
CA GLU A 134 18.51 -40.15 48.51
C GLU A 134 18.42 -41.30 47.50
N GLU A 135 17.63 -42.32 47.81
CA GLU A 135 17.37 -43.45 46.89
C GLU A 135 16.75 -42.97 45.57
N ALA A 136 15.75 -42.10 45.64
CA ALA A 136 15.10 -41.57 44.45
C ALA A 136 16.01 -40.63 43.65
N LEU A 137 16.86 -39.84 44.32
CA LEU A 137 17.81 -38.94 43.68
C LEU A 137 18.91 -39.70 42.92
N ALA A 138 19.28 -40.90 43.39
CA ALA A 138 20.18 -41.79 42.68
C ALA A 138 19.62 -42.28 41.34
N VAL A 139 18.28 -42.31 41.19
CA VAL A 139 17.62 -42.61 39.92
C VAL A 139 17.58 -41.37 39.01
N ASN A 140 16.94 -40.29 39.47
CA ASN A 140 16.97 -38.96 38.84
C ASN A 140 16.24 -37.91 39.69
N LEU A 141 16.42 -36.63 39.32
CA LEU A 141 15.78 -35.49 39.96
C LEU A 141 14.23 -35.54 39.99
N SER A 142 13.59 -36.12 38.97
CA SER A 142 12.13 -36.20 38.90
C SER A 142 11.57 -37.22 39.90
N ALA A 143 12.27 -38.34 40.11
CA ALA A 143 11.88 -39.36 41.08
C ALA A 143 11.98 -38.82 42.52
N ALA A 144 12.97 -37.96 42.80
CA ALA A 144 13.19 -37.37 44.13
C ALA A 144 12.16 -36.31 44.54
N LEU A 145 11.36 -35.76 43.60
CA LEU A 145 10.44 -34.66 43.87
C LEU A 145 9.38 -35.01 44.93
N SER A 146 8.69 -36.15 44.75
CA SER A 146 7.61 -36.56 45.66
C SER A 146 8.14 -36.87 47.07
N PRO A 147 9.22 -37.67 47.24
CA PRO A 147 9.89 -37.84 48.52
C PRO A 147 10.36 -36.53 49.16
N ALA A 148 10.97 -35.61 48.41
CA ALA A 148 11.45 -34.33 48.94
C ALA A 148 10.29 -33.44 49.42
N GLN A 149 9.14 -33.44 48.73
CA GLN A 149 7.93 -32.76 49.18
C GLN A 149 7.35 -33.39 50.44
N ALA A 150 7.37 -34.72 50.55
CA ALA A 150 6.96 -35.42 51.75
C ALA A 150 7.87 -35.06 52.95
N TYR A 151 9.19 -35.04 52.74
CA TYR A 151 10.16 -34.57 53.73
C TYR A 151 9.83 -33.14 54.20
N LEU A 152 9.66 -32.18 53.28
CA LEU A 152 9.35 -30.78 53.62
C LEU A 152 8.03 -30.60 54.34
N LYS A 153 7.05 -31.48 54.11
CA LYS A 153 5.77 -31.45 54.81
C LYS A 153 5.91 -31.80 56.29
N TYR A 154 6.80 -32.74 56.63
CA TYR A 154 7.00 -33.19 58.01
C TYR A 154 8.15 -32.45 58.73
N TYR A 155 9.18 -32.01 57.99
CA TYR A 155 10.33 -31.26 58.48
C TYR A 155 10.66 -30.05 57.59
N PRO A 156 9.86 -28.97 57.65
CA PRO A 156 10.12 -27.74 56.89
C PRO A 156 11.41 -27.02 57.30
N TYR A 157 11.94 -27.32 58.49
CA TYR A 157 13.16 -26.73 59.06
C TYR A 157 14.20 -27.80 59.47
N GLY A 158 14.07 -29.03 58.98
CA GLY A 158 15.01 -30.12 59.27
C GLY A 158 16.38 -29.91 58.61
N GLN A 159 17.33 -30.80 58.91
CA GLN A 159 18.71 -30.70 58.43
C GLN A 159 18.80 -30.69 56.90
N HIS A 160 17.96 -31.48 56.23
CA HIS A 160 17.89 -31.58 54.77
C HIS A 160 16.85 -30.66 54.11
N ALA A 161 16.18 -29.75 54.85
CA ALA A 161 15.14 -28.89 54.29
C ALA A 161 15.62 -28.03 53.12
N LYS A 162 16.85 -27.48 53.19
CA LYS A 162 17.43 -26.71 52.07
C LYS A 162 17.65 -27.58 50.83
N ALA A 163 18.14 -28.80 51.00
CA ALA A 163 18.36 -29.73 49.90
C ALA A 163 17.02 -30.18 49.28
N ALA A 164 16.01 -30.46 50.10
CA ALA A 164 14.68 -30.80 49.62
C ALA A 164 14.00 -29.63 48.87
N GLN A 165 14.20 -28.38 49.33
CA GLN A 165 13.74 -27.18 48.62
C GLN A 165 14.44 -27.01 47.27
N ASP A 166 15.75 -27.22 47.22
CA ASP A 166 16.54 -27.18 45.98
C ASP A 166 16.10 -28.26 44.98
N ILE A 167 15.86 -29.50 45.45
CA ILE A 167 15.27 -30.56 44.63
C ILE A 167 13.93 -30.12 44.06
N LYS A 168 13.02 -29.63 44.91
CA LYS A 168 11.70 -29.16 44.48
C LYS A 168 11.80 -28.07 43.40
N LEU A 169 12.63 -27.05 43.63
CA LEU A 169 12.82 -25.94 42.70
C LEU A 169 13.41 -26.42 41.36
N ARG A 170 14.48 -27.23 41.39
CA ARG A 170 15.11 -27.74 40.17
C ARG A 170 14.18 -28.65 39.38
N SER A 171 13.39 -29.49 40.04
CA SER A 171 12.39 -30.32 39.36
C SER A 171 11.30 -29.47 38.68
N GLN A 172 10.87 -28.37 39.31
CA GLN A 172 9.90 -27.43 38.72
C GLN A 172 10.49 -26.75 37.48
N ILE A 173 11.71 -26.23 37.57
CA ILE A 173 12.42 -25.63 36.43
C ILE A 173 12.59 -26.66 35.30
N GLN A 174 12.98 -27.90 35.61
CA GLN A 174 13.12 -28.95 34.60
C GLN A 174 11.80 -29.30 33.92
N LEU A 175 10.69 -29.32 34.67
CA LEU A 175 9.36 -29.57 34.10
C LEU A 175 8.93 -28.42 33.19
N ALA A 176 9.10 -27.18 33.64
CA ALA A 176 8.81 -25.98 32.86
C ALA A 176 9.66 -25.92 31.58
N GLN A 177 10.94 -26.30 31.65
CA GLN A 177 11.82 -26.37 30.48
C GLN A 177 11.30 -27.39 29.45
N ARG A 178 10.90 -28.60 29.88
CA ARG A 178 10.32 -29.61 28.98
C ARG A 178 9.02 -29.13 28.33
N GLN A 179 8.16 -28.46 29.10
CA GLN A 179 6.92 -27.88 28.57
C GLN A 179 7.20 -26.77 27.55
N TYR A 180 8.24 -25.97 27.80
CA TYR A 180 8.69 -24.93 26.88
C TYR A 180 9.23 -25.54 25.58
N GLU A 181 10.11 -26.54 25.68
CA GLU A 181 10.64 -27.32 24.55
C GLU A 181 9.51 -27.94 23.69
N ASP A 182 8.54 -28.60 24.33
CA ASP A 182 7.41 -29.21 23.64
C ASP A 182 6.51 -28.18 22.96
N THR A 183 6.31 -27.03 23.60
CA THR A 183 5.56 -25.91 23.01
C THR A 183 6.29 -25.34 21.79
N MET A 184 7.59 -25.10 21.90
CA MET A 184 8.44 -24.64 20.79
C MET A 184 8.39 -25.60 19.60
N ARG A 185 8.49 -26.91 19.84
CA ARG A 185 8.37 -27.94 18.78
C ARG A 185 7.00 -27.92 18.10
N LYS A 186 5.91 -27.78 18.87
CA LYS A 186 4.56 -27.68 18.31
C LYS A 186 4.40 -26.43 17.45
N ILE A 187 4.91 -25.29 17.90
CA ILE A 187 4.87 -24.04 17.12
C ILE A 187 5.68 -24.22 15.84
N ALA A 188 6.92 -24.70 15.91
CA ALA A 188 7.77 -24.92 14.75
C ALA A 188 7.11 -25.85 13.70
N PHE A 189 6.43 -26.92 14.15
CA PHE A 189 5.68 -27.80 13.26
C PHE A 189 4.51 -27.10 12.56
N VAL A 190 3.73 -26.30 13.29
CA VAL A 190 2.60 -25.56 12.70
C VAL A 190 3.10 -24.49 11.73
N VAL A 191 4.18 -23.78 12.06
CA VAL A 191 4.81 -22.78 11.17
C VAL A 191 5.15 -23.40 9.82
N GLN A 192 5.76 -24.59 9.80
CA GLN A 192 6.09 -25.28 8.55
C GLN A 192 4.85 -25.68 7.73
N LYS A 193 3.76 -26.06 8.39
CA LYS A 193 2.52 -26.48 7.73
C LYS A 193 1.73 -25.30 7.17
N ASP A 194 1.74 -24.17 7.88
CA ASP A 194 0.89 -23.01 7.62
C ASP A 194 1.67 -21.81 7.04
N LEU A 195 2.78 -22.05 6.34
CA LEU A 195 3.65 -21.02 5.74
C LEU A 195 2.92 -20.01 4.82
N GLN A 196 1.74 -20.36 4.32
CA GLN A 196 0.93 -19.53 3.41
C GLN A 196 -0.26 -18.85 4.11
N ASN A 197 -0.45 -19.05 5.42
CA ASN A 197 -1.57 -18.48 6.16
C ASN A 197 -1.08 -17.32 7.06
N PRO A 198 -1.15 -16.06 6.59
CA PRO A 198 -0.59 -14.92 7.33
C PRO A 198 -1.29 -14.68 8.67
N LYS A 199 -2.60 -14.94 8.77
CA LYS A 199 -3.33 -14.81 10.03
C LYS A 199 -2.79 -15.80 11.07
N ARG A 200 -2.62 -17.06 10.65
CA ARG A 200 -2.11 -18.11 11.55
C ARG A 200 -0.67 -17.85 11.97
N LEU A 201 0.19 -17.42 11.04
CA LEU A 201 1.56 -17.04 11.34
C LEU A 201 1.65 -15.87 12.33
N SER A 202 0.79 -14.85 12.20
CA SER A 202 0.71 -13.73 13.15
C SER A 202 0.30 -14.20 14.55
N GLU A 203 -0.72 -15.05 14.66
CA GLU A 203 -1.15 -15.62 15.95
C GLU A 203 -0.01 -16.40 16.62
N LEU A 204 0.77 -17.17 15.85
CA LEU A 204 1.91 -17.93 16.37
C LEU A 204 3.07 -17.02 16.80
N LEU A 205 3.31 -15.92 16.10
CA LEU A 205 4.33 -14.93 16.47
C LEU A 205 4.00 -14.27 17.82
N ASP A 206 2.73 -13.96 18.06
CA ASP A 206 2.29 -13.40 19.34
C ASP A 206 2.46 -14.41 20.47
N VAL A 207 2.11 -15.69 20.24
CA VAL A 207 2.36 -16.77 21.20
C VAL A 207 3.86 -16.94 21.50
N LEU A 208 4.74 -16.86 20.49
CA LEU A 208 6.19 -16.97 20.72
C LEU A 208 6.73 -15.83 21.58
N ARG A 209 6.23 -14.60 21.40
CA ARG A 209 6.64 -13.43 22.17
C ARG A 209 6.22 -13.48 23.64
N GLU A 210 5.18 -14.25 23.95
CA GLU A 210 4.72 -14.50 25.32
C GLU A 210 5.54 -15.60 26.03
N LEU A 211 6.41 -16.32 25.31
CA LEU A 211 7.28 -17.34 25.90
C LEU A 211 8.66 -16.79 26.32
N PRO A 212 9.27 -17.33 27.39
CA PRO A 212 8.75 -18.37 28.29
C PRO A 212 7.80 -17.82 29.38
N TYR A 213 6.88 -18.67 29.88
CA TYR A 213 6.04 -18.34 31.05
C TYR A 213 6.83 -18.28 32.36
N GLU A 214 7.88 -19.09 32.48
CA GLU A 214 8.82 -19.11 33.61
C GLU A 214 10.22 -18.77 33.07
N PRO A 215 10.76 -17.56 33.35
CA PRO A 215 12.06 -17.13 32.81
C PRO A 215 13.22 -18.07 33.13
N GLU A 216 13.17 -18.73 34.28
CA GLU A 216 14.20 -19.69 34.74
C GLU A 216 14.25 -20.97 33.89
N ALA A 217 13.19 -21.27 33.13
CA ALA A 217 13.10 -22.42 32.25
C ALA A 217 13.76 -22.18 30.87
N GLU A 218 14.06 -20.93 30.51
CA GLU A 218 14.72 -20.62 29.24
C GLU A 218 16.23 -20.78 29.35
N THR A 219 16.74 -21.80 28.67
CA THR A 219 18.18 -21.93 28.41
C THR A 219 18.58 -21.03 27.25
N GLU A 220 19.87 -20.71 27.13
CA GLU A 220 20.37 -19.92 26.00
C GLU A 220 20.08 -20.59 24.65
N SER A 221 20.12 -21.93 24.58
CA SER A 221 19.73 -22.66 23.35
C SER A 221 18.27 -22.40 22.98
N LEU A 222 17.36 -22.47 23.94
CA LEU A 222 15.93 -22.25 23.70
C LEU A 222 15.63 -20.81 23.32
N ARG A 223 16.35 -19.85 23.91
CA ARG A 223 16.28 -18.45 23.51
C ARG A 223 16.67 -18.25 22.05
N GLN A 224 17.79 -18.82 21.63
CA GLN A 224 18.26 -18.72 20.24
C GLN A 224 17.29 -19.39 19.27
N GLU A 225 16.74 -20.56 19.63
CA GLU A 225 15.70 -21.23 18.85
C GLU A 225 14.42 -20.38 18.72
N ARG A 226 13.97 -19.75 19.81
CA ARG A 226 12.83 -18.83 19.79
C ARG A 226 13.09 -17.64 18.87
N MET A 227 14.23 -16.97 19.01
CA MET A 227 14.58 -15.83 18.18
C MET A 227 14.67 -16.21 16.69
N ALA A 228 15.25 -17.37 16.38
CA ALA A 228 15.33 -17.86 15.00
C ALA A 228 13.93 -18.13 14.41
N LEU A 229 13.03 -18.71 15.21
CA LEU A 229 11.67 -18.99 14.78
C LEU A 229 10.83 -17.71 14.62
N GLU A 230 10.98 -16.75 15.54
CA GLU A 230 10.35 -15.43 15.44
C GLU A 230 10.80 -14.69 14.17
N GLN A 231 12.09 -14.73 13.88
CA GLN A 231 12.66 -14.13 12.66
C GLN A 231 12.11 -14.83 11.41
N GLN A 232 12.10 -16.16 11.38
CA GLN A 232 11.55 -16.93 10.27
C GLN A 232 10.08 -16.59 9.99
N ILE A 233 9.24 -16.51 11.04
CA ILE A 233 7.83 -16.14 10.89
C ILE A 233 7.69 -14.70 10.41
N SER A 234 8.46 -13.77 10.98
CA SER A 234 8.42 -12.35 10.62
C SER A 234 8.81 -12.14 9.14
N ASP A 235 9.87 -12.81 8.68
CA ASP A 235 10.31 -12.77 7.29
C ASP A 235 9.26 -13.35 6.34
N GLN A 236 8.64 -14.47 6.73
CA GLN A 236 7.56 -15.09 5.94
C GLN A 236 6.32 -14.18 5.87
N LEU A 237 5.94 -13.52 6.98
CA LEU A 237 4.84 -12.55 6.99
C LEU A 237 5.14 -11.34 6.10
N ALA A 238 6.37 -10.83 6.14
CA ALA A 238 6.81 -9.75 5.27
C ALA A 238 6.76 -10.16 3.79
N TYR A 239 7.20 -11.38 3.47
CA TYR A 239 7.11 -11.96 2.13
C TYR A 239 5.67 -12.07 1.63
N LEU A 240 4.76 -12.65 2.43
CA LEU A 240 3.35 -12.79 2.04
C LEU A 240 2.68 -11.42 1.82
N LYS A 241 3.00 -10.44 2.66
CA LYS A 241 2.51 -9.07 2.51
C LYS A 241 3.04 -8.41 1.24
N ASP A 242 4.32 -8.60 0.92
CA ASP A 242 4.90 -8.15 -0.34
C ASP A 242 4.22 -8.80 -1.56
N GLN A 243 3.96 -10.11 -1.51
CA GLN A 243 3.22 -10.81 -2.55
C GLN A 243 1.80 -10.26 -2.73
N GLN A 244 1.06 -10.07 -1.64
CA GLN A 244 -0.30 -9.51 -1.72
C GLN A 244 -0.29 -8.09 -2.31
N ASN A 245 0.63 -7.24 -1.87
CA ASN A 245 0.78 -5.88 -2.42
C ASN A 245 1.12 -5.93 -3.91
N TRP A 246 1.98 -6.86 -4.32
CA TRP A 246 2.35 -7.07 -5.71
C TRP A 246 1.15 -7.53 -6.55
N GLU A 247 0.33 -8.47 -6.06
CA GLU A 247 -0.89 -8.91 -6.74
C GLU A 247 -1.92 -7.79 -6.88
N GLN A 248 -2.14 -6.99 -5.83
CA GLN A 248 -3.01 -5.82 -5.90
C GLN A 248 -2.51 -4.80 -6.91
N PHE A 249 -1.19 -4.57 -6.93
CA PHE A 249 -0.54 -3.73 -7.93
C PHE A 249 -0.76 -4.28 -9.35
N LEU A 250 -0.63 -5.60 -9.57
CA LEU A 250 -0.90 -6.24 -10.86
C LEU A 250 -2.36 -6.08 -11.31
N VAL A 251 -3.33 -6.20 -10.40
CA VAL A 251 -4.74 -5.96 -10.72
C VAL A 251 -4.97 -4.50 -11.12
N GLN A 252 -4.41 -3.56 -10.36
CA GLN A 252 -4.56 -2.14 -10.63
C GLN A 252 -3.93 -1.75 -11.97
N ILE A 253 -2.70 -2.22 -12.24
CA ILE A 253 -2.02 -1.90 -13.49
C ILE A 253 -2.69 -2.58 -14.68
N ASP A 254 -3.20 -3.80 -14.54
CA ASP A 254 -3.92 -4.49 -15.62
C ASP A 254 -5.21 -3.74 -16.00
N GLN A 255 -5.98 -3.27 -15.02
CA GLN A 255 -7.17 -2.43 -15.27
C GLN A 255 -6.82 -1.15 -16.05
N ILE A 256 -5.73 -0.46 -15.68
CA ILE A 256 -5.30 0.75 -16.39
C ILE A 256 -4.76 0.38 -17.78
N MET A 257 -4.04 -0.72 -17.91
CA MET A 257 -3.53 -1.23 -19.18
C MET A 257 -4.66 -1.64 -20.14
N GLN A 258 -5.83 -2.02 -19.66
CA GLN A 258 -6.99 -2.31 -20.51
C GLN A 258 -7.68 -1.05 -21.06
N SER A 259 -7.42 0.12 -20.48
CA SER A 259 -7.97 1.39 -20.97
C SER A 259 -7.31 1.83 -22.28
N GLU A 260 -7.97 2.75 -23.02
CA GLU A 260 -7.44 3.29 -24.27
C GLU A 260 -6.20 4.17 -24.05
N ASN A 261 -6.11 4.86 -22.91
CA ASN A 261 -4.98 5.71 -22.56
C ASN A 261 -4.00 4.96 -21.64
N LEU A 262 -2.82 4.62 -22.19
CA LEU A 262 -1.76 3.92 -21.48
C LEU A 262 -0.81 4.82 -20.68
N PHE A 263 -0.93 6.15 -20.78
CA PHE A 263 -0.07 7.08 -20.06
C PHE A 263 -0.12 6.91 -18.53
N PRO A 264 -1.30 6.78 -17.88
CA PRO A 264 -1.36 6.56 -16.44
C PRO A 264 -0.69 5.26 -15.99
N ALA A 265 -0.75 4.19 -16.82
CA ALA A 265 -0.06 2.93 -16.53
C ALA A 265 1.46 3.14 -16.53
N GLY A 266 2.00 3.90 -17.48
CA GLY A 266 3.40 4.25 -17.50
C GLY A 266 3.85 5.03 -16.26
N LEU A 267 3.06 6.02 -15.82
CA LEU A 267 3.37 6.77 -14.59
C LEU A 267 3.34 5.86 -13.34
N LEU A 268 2.38 4.95 -13.26
CA LEU A 268 2.25 4.02 -12.13
C LEU A 268 3.45 3.06 -12.08
N LEU A 269 3.88 2.51 -13.23
CA LEU A 269 5.04 1.63 -13.34
C LEU A 269 6.36 2.30 -12.92
N SER A 270 6.55 3.58 -13.25
CA SER A 270 7.80 4.27 -12.91
C SER A 270 7.88 4.73 -11.46
N ARG A 271 6.74 4.87 -10.76
CA ARG A 271 6.71 5.20 -9.32
C ARG A 271 6.91 3.99 -8.43
N HIS A 272 6.68 2.77 -8.93
CA HIS A 272 6.84 1.57 -8.14
C HIS A 272 8.33 1.30 -7.83
N PRO A 273 8.69 0.88 -6.60
CA PRO A 273 10.06 0.56 -6.25
C PRO A 273 10.68 -0.48 -7.18
N PRO A 274 11.97 -0.35 -7.53
CA PRO A 274 12.61 -1.24 -8.49
C PRO A 274 12.76 -2.66 -7.93
N ASP A 275 12.19 -3.64 -8.63
CA ASP A 275 12.44 -5.07 -8.40
C ASP A 275 12.51 -5.84 -9.73
N LYS A 276 12.89 -7.12 -9.67
CA LYS A 276 12.99 -7.98 -10.87
C LYS A 276 11.64 -8.21 -11.56
N ARG A 277 10.54 -8.24 -10.81
CA ARG A 277 9.17 -8.48 -11.33
C ARG A 277 8.67 -7.25 -12.10
N LEU A 278 8.90 -6.05 -11.57
CA LEU A 278 8.59 -4.77 -12.19
C LEU A 278 9.32 -4.60 -13.50
N ASN A 279 10.61 -4.95 -13.58
CA ASN A 279 11.36 -4.85 -14.83
C ASN A 279 10.75 -5.71 -15.93
N ARG A 280 10.33 -6.94 -15.61
CA ARG A 280 9.61 -7.81 -16.58
C ARG A 280 8.29 -7.19 -17.02
N LEU A 281 7.52 -6.62 -16.09
CA LEU A 281 6.25 -5.95 -16.40
C LEU A 281 6.46 -4.70 -17.28
N LYS A 282 7.51 -3.92 -17.04
CA LYS A 282 7.88 -2.76 -17.86
C LYS A 282 8.18 -3.16 -19.31
N GLU A 283 8.87 -4.29 -19.53
CA GLU A 283 9.12 -4.80 -20.89
C GLU A 283 7.83 -5.24 -21.61
N THR A 284 6.93 -5.92 -20.91
CA THR A 284 5.59 -6.26 -21.44
C THR A 284 4.80 -5.00 -21.80
N PHE A 285 4.81 -4.00 -20.91
CA PHE A 285 4.15 -2.72 -21.14
C PHE A 285 4.70 -2.00 -22.38
N LYS A 286 6.03 -1.91 -22.52
CA LYS A 286 6.69 -1.30 -23.70
C LYS A 286 6.22 -1.94 -25.00
N THR A 287 6.17 -3.27 -25.03
CA THR A 287 5.76 -4.03 -26.22
C THR A 287 4.31 -3.76 -26.59
N MET A 288 3.40 -3.87 -25.62
CA MET A 288 1.97 -3.65 -25.82
C MET A 288 1.66 -2.19 -26.22
N LEU A 289 2.33 -1.22 -25.59
CA LEU A 289 2.19 0.20 -25.90
C LEU A 289 2.51 0.46 -27.38
N MET A 290 3.63 -0.07 -27.88
CA MET A 290 4.03 0.11 -29.27
C MET A 290 3.06 -0.54 -30.25
N GLN A 291 2.56 -1.74 -29.94
CA GLN A 291 1.55 -2.40 -30.78
C GLN A 291 0.25 -1.60 -30.86
N ARG A 292 -0.19 -1.01 -29.75
CA ARG A 292 -1.40 -0.17 -29.73
C ARG A 292 -1.20 1.14 -30.47
N LEU A 293 -0.08 1.82 -30.26
CA LEU A 293 0.26 3.04 -30.99
C LEU A 293 0.31 2.77 -32.49
N GLU A 294 0.94 1.67 -32.91
CA GLU A 294 1.01 1.27 -34.32
C GLU A 294 -0.39 1.09 -34.94
N LYS A 295 -1.28 0.40 -34.22
CA LYS A 295 -2.67 0.20 -34.65
C LYS A 295 -3.43 1.52 -34.74
N GLN A 296 -3.31 2.39 -33.73
CA GLN A 296 -3.97 3.70 -33.70
C GLN A 296 -3.49 4.61 -34.83
N VAL A 297 -2.17 4.71 -35.04
CA VAL A 297 -1.58 5.51 -36.12
C VAL A 297 -2.00 4.98 -37.49
N SER A 298 -1.91 3.67 -37.71
CA SER A 298 -2.30 3.04 -38.99
C SER A 298 -3.78 3.29 -39.31
N LEU A 299 -4.65 3.16 -38.31
CA LEU A 299 -6.07 3.47 -38.46
C LEU A 299 -6.28 4.96 -38.78
N ALA A 300 -5.67 5.86 -38.00
CA ALA A 300 -5.80 7.30 -38.17
C ALA A 300 -5.36 7.79 -39.55
N LEU A 301 -4.27 7.24 -40.09
CA LEU A 301 -3.78 7.54 -41.44
C LEU A 301 -4.78 7.08 -42.52
N THR A 302 -5.50 5.98 -42.27
CA THR A 302 -6.49 5.42 -43.20
C THR A 302 -7.81 6.21 -43.20
N ILE A 303 -8.38 6.48 -42.01
CA ILE A 303 -9.69 7.13 -41.86
C ILE A 303 -9.62 8.66 -41.68
N LYS A 304 -8.43 9.25 -41.78
CA LYS A 304 -8.15 10.70 -41.63
C LYS A 304 -8.49 11.29 -40.25
N GLN A 305 -8.49 10.48 -39.18
CA GLN A 305 -8.68 10.93 -37.79
C GLN A 305 -7.33 11.19 -37.11
N LEU A 306 -6.60 12.20 -37.58
CA LEU A 306 -5.18 12.39 -37.26
C LEU A 306 -4.92 12.99 -35.88
N GLU A 307 -5.88 13.72 -35.30
CA GLU A 307 -5.71 14.41 -34.00
C GLU A 307 -5.52 13.42 -32.84
N GLN A 308 -6.37 12.39 -32.75
CA GLN A 308 -6.30 11.39 -31.68
C GLN A 308 -4.98 10.63 -31.70
N ALA A 309 -4.50 10.23 -32.88
CA ALA A 309 -3.19 9.56 -32.99
C ALA A 309 -2.05 10.50 -32.59
N SER A 310 -2.10 11.77 -32.99
CA SER A 310 -1.07 12.75 -32.59
C SER A 310 -1.05 12.99 -31.07
N GLU A 311 -2.21 12.97 -30.41
CA GLU A 311 -2.30 13.07 -28.95
C GLU A 311 -1.67 11.85 -28.27
N SER A 312 -2.00 10.63 -28.73
CA SER A 312 -1.35 9.40 -28.22
C SER A 312 0.18 9.41 -28.37
N LEU A 313 0.71 9.94 -29.48
CA LEU A 313 2.17 10.07 -29.67
C LEU A 313 2.79 11.14 -28.75
N LYS A 314 2.05 12.21 -28.44
CA LYS A 314 2.48 13.22 -27.45
C LYS A 314 2.51 12.65 -26.04
N ASP A 315 1.54 11.81 -25.68
CA ASP A 315 1.51 11.11 -24.40
C ASP A 315 2.72 10.17 -24.26
N TYR A 316 3.10 9.47 -25.34
CA TYR A 316 4.33 8.68 -25.36
C TYR A 316 5.57 9.52 -25.03
N ALA A 317 5.70 10.73 -25.59
CA ALA A 317 6.85 11.59 -25.34
C ALA A 317 7.02 11.97 -23.85
N GLN A 318 5.89 12.10 -23.15
CA GLN A 318 5.83 12.43 -21.72
C GLN A 318 6.12 11.24 -20.80
N LEU A 319 6.18 10.02 -21.33
CA LEU A 319 6.49 8.85 -20.51
C LEU A 319 7.88 8.95 -19.87
N PRO A 320 8.07 8.36 -18.68
CA PRO A 320 9.37 8.23 -18.04
C PRO A 320 10.43 7.56 -18.93
N GLY A 321 11.70 7.95 -18.75
CA GLY A 321 12.81 7.54 -19.61
C GLY A 321 13.04 6.02 -19.64
N ASP A 322 12.83 5.33 -18.52
CA ASP A 322 13.00 3.88 -18.38
C ASP A 322 11.95 3.06 -19.15
N LEU A 323 10.84 3.69 -19.56
CA LEU A 323 9.81 3.14 -20.42
C LEU A 323 10.02 3.45 -21.90
N LYS A 324 11.02 4.26 -22.23
CA LYS A 324 11.36 4.64 -23.60
C LYS A 324 12.64 3.92 -24.04
N THR A 325 12.62 3.38 -25.25
CA THR A 325 13.83 2.83 -25.88
C THR A 325 14.19 3.72 -27.07
N PRO A 326 15.47 3.85 -27.43
CA PRO A 326 15.87 4.62 -28.61
C PRO A 326 15.15 4.16 -29.88
N GLN A 327 14.95 2.85 -30.04
CA GLN A 327 14.22 2.27 -31.17
C GLN A 327 12.74 2.71 -31.20
N HIS A 328 12.05 2.67 -30.06
CA HIS A 328 10.66 3.11 -29.98
C HIS A 328 10.51 4.62 -30.22
N GLN A 329 11.45 5.42 -29.71
CA GLN A 329 11.48 6.87 -29.94
C GLN A 329 11.62 7.18 -31.43
N SER A 330 12.54 6.51 -32.13
CA SER A 330 12.68 6.67 -33.58
C SER A 330 11.42 6.27 -34.34
N LYS A 331 10.76 5.17 -33.93
CA LYS A 331 9.49 4.72 -34.55
C LYS A 331 8.36 5.74 -34.34
N VAL A 332 8.23 6.27 -33.12
CA VAL A 332 7.24 7.32 -32.79
C VAL A 332 7.52 8.62 -33.56
N ALA A 333 8.77 9.02 -33.69
CA ALA A 333 9.15 10.20 -34.48
C ALA A 333 8.78 10.03 -35.96
N ALA A 334 9.01 8.84 -36.53
CA ALA A 334 8.59 8.52 -37.90
C ALA A 334 7.07 8.60 -38.05
N TRP A 335 6.30 7.99 -37.15
CA TRP A 335 4.83 8.07 -37.16
C TRP A 335 4.30 9.51 -37.01
N GLN A 336 4.94 10.32 -36.17
CA GLN A 336 4.57 11.73 -36.02
C GLN A 336 4.80 12.49 -37.32
N HIS A 337 5.89 12.19 -38.03
CA HIS A 337 6.17 12.77 -39.34
C HIS A 337 5.12 12.34 -40.38
N ASP A 338 4.79 11.04 -40.46
CA ASP A 338 3.76 10.53 -41.38
C ASP A 338 2.40 11.20 -41.14
N ILE A 339 2.02 11.39 -39.87
CA ILE A 339 0.79 12.12 -39.50
C ILE A 339 0.86 13.57 -39.97
N TYR A 340 1.99 14.24 -39.76
CA TYR A 340 2.17 15.63 -40.20
C TYR A 340 2.14 15.77 -41.72
N GLU A 341 2.77 14.88 -42.47
CA GLU A 341 2.67 14.85 -43.93
C GLU A 341 1.21 14.72 -44.37
N ARG A 342 0.44 13.81 -43.76
CA ARG A 342 -0.96 13.59 -44.12
C ARG A 342 -1.85 14.78 -43.75
N GLN A 343 -1.61 15.42 -42.60
CA GLN A 343 -2.31 16.64 -42.20
C GLN A 343 -2.03 17.79 -43.16
N ASP A 344 -0.77 17.95 -43.57
CA ASP A 344 -0.33 18.97 -44.51
C ASP A 344 -0.99 18.80 -45.88
N GLU A 345 -0.98 17.57 -46.41
CA GLU A 345 -1.69 17.21 -47.66
C GLU A 345 -3.18 17.54 -47.60
N ILE A 346 -3.88 17.17 -46.51
CA ILE A 346 -5.31 17.44 -46.36
C ILE A 346 -5.60 18.95 -46.34
N LEU A 347 -4.77 19.74 -45.66
CA LEU A 347 -4.93 21.20 -45.63
C LEU A 347 -4.64 21.83 -46.99
N TYR A 348 -3.64 21.32 -47.71
CA TYR A 348 -3.31 21.76 -49.06
C TYR A 348 -4.45 21.47 -50.04
N GLU A 349 -4.99 20.24 -50.02
CA GLU A 349 -6.08 19.86 -50.91
C GLU A 349 -7.36 20.68 -50.67
N LYS A 350 -7.62 21.08 -49.42
CA LYS A 350 -8.69 22.05 -49.12
C LYS A 350 -8.41 23.41 -49.73
N ALA A 351 -7.19 23.91 -49.59
CA ALA A 351 -6.77 25.18 -50.19
C ALA A 351 -6.87 25.16 -51.72
N ARG A 352 -6.44 24.06 -52.35
CA ARG A 352 -6.52 23.81 -53.79
C ARG A 352 -7.96 23.70 -54.31
N THR A 353 -8.87 23.16 -53.51
CA THR A 353 -10.26 22.95 -53.92
C THR A 353 -11.10 24.22 -53.81
N HIS A 354 -10.92 25.00 -52.75
CA HIS A 354 -11.76 26.19 -52.50
C HIS A 354 -11.19 27.48 -53.09
N LEU A 355 -9.87 27.57 -53.28
CA LEU A 355 -9.17 28.69 -53.95
C LEU A 355 -9.50 30.09 -53.37
N ASP A 356 -9.90 30.17 -52.10
CA ASP A 356 -10.18 31.43 -51.43
C ASP A 356 -9.20 31.74 -50.29
N ILE A 357 -9.13 33.03 -49.92
CA ILE A 357 -8.15 33.56 -48.98
C ILE A 357 -8.22 32.91 -47.60
N LYS A 358 -9.38 32.38 -47.18
CA LYS A 358 -9.57 31.73 -45.88
C LYS A 358 -8.83 30.40 -45.85
N TYR A 359 -9.01 29.54 -46.87
CA TYR A 359 -8.33 28.24 -46.90
C TYR A 359 -6.84 28.36 -47.20
N ILE A 360 -6.45 29.33 -48.05
CA ILE A 360 -5.03 29.67 -48.27
C ILE A 360 -4.34 30.06 -46.94
N ASN A 361 -4.95 30.97 -46.17
CA ASN A 361 -4.40 31.35 -44.87
C ASN A 361 -4.44 30.19 -43.85
N GLN A 362 -5.51 29.37 -43.87
CA GLN A 362 -5.60 28.21 -42.99
C GLN A 362 -4.43 27.24 -43.21
N TYR A 363 -4.07 26.96 -44.47
CA TYR A 363 -2.88 26.18 -44.80
C TYR A 363 -1.62 26.84 -44.24
N LEU A 364 -1.32 28.08 -44.63
CA LEU A 364 -0.09 28.76 -44.24
C LEU A 364 0.11 28.88 -42.72
N GLN A 365 -0.98 28.91 -41.95
CA GLN A 365 -0.96 28.99 -40.49
C GLN A 365 -0.86 27.61 -39.83
N LYS A 366 -1.71 26.66 -40.24
CA LYS A 366 -1.95 25.41 -39.50
C LYS A 366 -1.22 24.19 -40.04
N ALA A 367 -0.76 24.22 -41.30
CA ALA A 367 0.00 23.10 -41.85
C ALA A 367 1.28 22.87 -41.06
N PRO A 368 1.54 21.62 -40.63
CA PRO A 368 2.70 21.32 -39.78
C PRO A 368 4.02 21.40 -40.55
N LEU A 369 4.08 20.88 -41.78
CA LEU A 369 5.30 20.86 -42.59
C LEU A 369 5.36 21.99 -43.60
N LYS A 370 4.20 22.42 -44.13
CA LYS A 370 4.08 23.47 -45.15
C LYS A 370 4.88 23.12 -46.41
N THR A 371 4.84 21.86 -46.85
CA THR A 371 5.58 21.37 -48.02
C THR A 371 5.29 22.21 -49.27
N MET A 372 4.03 22.64 -49.47
CA MET A 372 3.59 23.44 -50.61
C MET A 372 3.50 24.95 -50.29
N LYS A 373 4.31 25.43 -49.35
CA LYS A 373 4.26 26.83 -48.89
C LYS A 373 4.43 27.83 -50.01
N LYS A 374 5.34 27.55 -50.95
CA LYS A 374 5.68 28.48 -52.04
C LYS A 374 4.48 28.68 -52.95
N GLU A 375 3.91 27.59 -53.44
CA GLU A 375 2.77 27.57 -54.35
C GLU A 375 1.54 28.25 -53.72
N ILE A 376 1.26 27.95 -52.46
CA ILE A 376 0.16 28.57 -51.71
C ILE A 376 0.42 30.06 -51.46
N HIS A 377 1.66 30.46 -51.21
CA HIS A 377 2.02 31.87 -51.04
C HIS A 377 1.88 32.64 -52.35
N ASP A 378 2.36 32.11 -53.47
CA ASP A 378 2.21 32.72 -54.78
C ASP A 378 0.73 32.89 -55.14
N TYR A 379 -0.10 31.88 -54.83
CA TYR A 379 -1.55 31.98 -55.01
C TYR A 379 -2.20 33.01 -54.08
N LYS A 380 -1.71 33.14 -52.84
CA LYS A 380 -2.14 34.20 -51.92
C LYS A 380 -1.88 35.59 -52.51
N VAL A 381 -0.66 35.82 -53.01
CA VAL A 381 -0.28 37.09 -53.64
C VAL A 381 -1.19 37.39 -54.84
N TYR A 382 -1.51 36.39 -55.65
CA TYR A 382 -2.48 36.52 -56.74
C TYR A 382 -3.87 36.96 -56.23
N LEU A 383 -4.43 36.27 -55.24
CA LEU A 383 -5.74 36.63 -54.66
C LEU A 383 -5.72 38.04 -54.07
N GLU A 384 -4.67 38.43 -53.36
CA GLU A 384 -4.54 39.77 -52.80
C GLU A 384 -4.42 40.83 -53.89
N SER A 385 -3.71 40.54 -54.98
CA SER A 385 -3.59 41.47 -56.12
C SER A 385 -4.88 41.65 -56.91
N THR A 386 -5.82 40.71 -56.82
CA THR A 386 -7.08 40.70 -57.58
C THR A 386 -8.32 40.97 -56.72
N SER A 387 -8.22 40.95 -55.38
CA SER A 387 -9.37 41.12 -54.50
C SER A 387 -9.68 42.60 -54.22
N GLY A 388 -10.61 43.18 -55.00
CA GLY A 388 -11.20 44.50 -54.72
C GLY A 388 -10.27 45.71 -54.90
N ILE A 389 -9.04 45.48 -55.35
CA ILE A 389 -8.05 46.51 -55.64
C ILE A 389 -8.25 47.05 -57.07
N MET A 390 -7.98 48.34 -57.24
CA MET A 390 -7.90 48.98 -58.55
C MET A 390 -6.62 48.52 -59.25
N LEU A 391 -6.75 47.76 -60.34
CA LEU A 391 -5.59 47.41 -61.18
C LEU A 391 -5.28 48.58 -62.10
N ASN A 392 -4.02 49.00 -62.14
CA ASN A 392 -3.54 50.09 -62.98
C ASN A 392 -2.73 49.53 -64.15
N LYS A 393 -2.62 50.29 -65.24
CA LYS A 393 -1.82 49.94 -66.44
C LYS A 393 -2.31 48.71 -67.20
N LEU A 394 -3.61 48.45 -67.16
CA LEU A 394 -4.22 47.41 -67.99
C LEU A 394 -4.28 47.90 -69.43
N HIS A 395 -4.09 47.00 -70.40
CA HIS A 395 -4.31 47.29 -71.82
C HIS A 395 -5.35 46.34 -72.40
N LEU A 396 -6.30 46.89 -73.15
CA LEU A 396 -7.20 46.12 -73.99
C LEU A 396 -6.47 45.84 -75.31
N LYS A 397 -6.33 44.57 -75.66
CA LYS A 397 -5.69 44.15 -76.90
C LYS A 397 -6.72 43.52 -77.81
N LEU A 398 -6.84 44.03 -79.03
CA LEU A 398 -7.52 43.32 -80.09
C LEU A 398 -6.49 42.42 -80.78
N ALA A 399 -6.43 41.17 -80.32
CA ALA A 399 -5.36 40.23 -80.67
C ALA A 399 -5.44 39.79 -82.13
N GLN A 400 -6.65 39.59 -82.64
CA GLN A 400 -6.92 39.26 -84.04
C GLN A 400 -8.42 39.37 -84.35
N ILE A 401 -8.72 39.49 -85.63
CA ILE A 401 -10.03 39.15 -86.23
C ILE A 401 -9.81 37.95 -87.15
N GLN A 402 -10.60 36.90 -86.93
CA GLN A 402 -10.72 35.77 -87.84
C GLN A 402 -11.90 36.02 -88.77
N TRP A 403 -11.62 36.23 -90.05
CA TRP A 403 -12.60 36.57 -91.07
C TRP A 403 -13.33 35.33 -91.59
N GLU A 404 -14.60 35.49 -91.96
CA GLU A 404 -15.37 34.49 -92.68
C GLU A 404 -15.20 34.72 -94.19
N ASP A 405 -16.26 35.09 -94.93
CA ASP A 405 -16.21 35.21 -96.40
C ASP A 405 -15.93 36.64 -96.90
N ILE A 406 -15.29 37.48 -96.09
CA ILE A 406 -15.01 38.88 -96.44
C ILE A 406 -13.67 38.98 -97.19
N ASN A 407 -13.67 39.69 -98.32
CA ASN A 407 -12.49 40.01 -99.10
C ASN A 407 -12.43 41.51 -99.38
N ASP A 408 -11.72 42.26 -98.53
CA ASP A 408 -11.59 43.69 -98.66
C ASP A 408 -10.31 44.23 -98.01
N LYS A 409 -9.86 45.41 -98.44
CA LYS A 409 -8.61 46.03 -97.99
C LYS A 409 -8.84 47.38 -97.36
N ASN A 410 -7.96 47.76 -96.44
CA ASN A 410 -8.00 49.05 -95.74
C ASN A 410 -9.27 49.27 -94.90
N ASN A 411 -9.76 48.21 -94.26
CA ASN A 411 -10.85 48.35 -93.30
C ASN A 411 -10.40 49.19 -92.11
N THR A 412 -11.32 50.03 -91.63
CA THR A 412 -11.18 50.77 -90.37
C THR A 412 -11.83 49.98 -89.24
N VAL A 413 -10.99 49.41 -88.39
CA VAL A 413 -11.40 48.76 -87.13
C VAL A 413 -11.31 49.78 -86.00
N THR A 414 -12.43 50.00 -85.31
CA THR A 414 -12.53 50.87 -84.15
C THR A 414 -13.01 50.06 -82.95
N VAL A 415 -12.30 50.13 -81.83
CA VAL A 415 -12.70 49.50 -80.57
C VAL A 415 -12.99 50.59 -79.54
N LEU A 416 -14.16 50.52 -78.93
CA LEU A 416 -14.55 51.35 -77.80
C LEU A 416 -14.56 50.52 -76.52
N LEU A 417 -13.98 51.07 -75.45
CA LEU A 417 -14.06 50.55 -74.09
C LEU A 417 -14.84 51.55 -73.25
N ASN A 418 -15.99 51.13 -72.72
CA ASN A 418 -16.90 51.99 -71.96
C ASN A 418 -17.25 53.29 -72.72
N ALA A 419 -17.65 53.15 -73.98
CA ALA A 419 -17.97 54.25 -74.91
C ALA A 419 -16.81 55.20 -75.29
N ARG A 420 -15.57 54.90 -74.90
CA ARG A 420 -14.37 55.66 -75.31
C ARG A 420 -13.61 54.89 -76.38
N GLU A 421 -13.30 55.53 -77.51
CA GLU A 421 -12.39 54.97 -78.52
C GLU A 421 -11.01 54.71 -77.91
N VAL A 422 -10.57 53.44 -77.94
CA VAL A 422 -9.29 52.99 -77.35
C VAL A 422 -8.34 52.35 -78.35
N ILE A 423 -8.85 51.82 -79.47
CA ILE A 423 -8.05 51.29 -80.56
C ILE A 423 -8.68 51.77 -81.87
N LYS A 424 -7.85 52.22 -82.80
CA LYS A 424 -8.25 52.56 -84.17
C LYS A 424 -7.16 52.18 -85.15
N ASN A 425 -7.47 51.32 -86.10
CA ASN A 425 -6.57 50.90 -87.17
C ASN A 425 -7.32 50.97 -88.50
N ASN A 426 -6.80 51.75 -89.45
CA ASN A 426 -7.42 52.01 -90.75
C ASN A 426 -6.79 51.21 -91.90
N GLN A 427 -5.93 50.23 -91.60
CA GLN A 427 -5.22 49.42 -92.59
C GLN A 427 -5.38 47.93 -92.31
N VAL A 428 -6.58 47.50 -91.90
CA VAL A 428 -6.86 46.10 -91.64
C VAL A 428 -7.38 45.44 -92.91
N ASN A 429 -6.63 44.49 -93.45
CA ASN A 429 -7.09 43.69 -94.59
C ASN A 429 -7.95 42.53 -94.10
N ALA A 430 -9.07 42.30 -94.78
CA ALA A 430 -9.94 41.17 -94.59
C ALA A 430 -9.76 40.23 -95.78
N GLU A 431 -9.24 39.03 -95.53
CA GLU A 431 -9.13 37.99 -96.54
C GLU A 431 -9.96 36.78 -96.11
N PRO A 432 -10.66 36.10 -97.04
CA PRO A 432 -11.57 35.02 -96.67
C PRO A 432 -10.89 33.91 -95.89
N HIS A 433 -11.49 33.52 -94.76
CA HIS A 433 -11.02 32.47 -93.85
C HIS A 433 -9.60 32.67 -93.28
N THR A 434 -9.11 33.91 -93.26
CA THR A 434 -7.81 34.24 -92.68
C THR A 434 -7.96 34.84 -91.27
N SER A 435 -6.85 34.92 -90.54
CA SER A 435 -6.76 35.68 -89.29
C SER A 435 -5.77 36.82 -89.48
N THR A 436 -6.10 37.96 -88.90
CA THR A 436 -5.20 39.13 -88.86
C THR A 436 -4.18 38.97 -87.74
N ASP A 437 -3.05 39.67 -87.86
CA ASP A 437 -2.14 39.91 -86.72
C ASP A 437 -2.81 40.83 -85.67
N VAL A 438 -2.06 41.15 -84.60
CA VAL A 438 -2.51 42.10 -83.58
C VAL A 438 -2.92 43.43 -84.21
N ILE A 439 -4.21 43.76 -84.09
CA ILE A 439 -4.79 44.95 -84.71
C ILE A 439 -4.43 46.21 -83.92
N GLY A 440 -4.40 46.10 -82.59
CA GLY A 440 -3.97 47.19 -81.72
C GLY A 440 -4.08 46.87 -80.24
N ILE A 441 -3.41 47.72 -79.45
CA ILE A 441 -3.34 47.67 -77.99
C ILE A 441 -3.72 49.06 -77.49
N SER A 442 -4.63 49.14 -76.52
CA SER A 442 -5.08 50.41 -75.95
C SER A 442 -3.98 51.07 -75.11
N ALA A 443 -4.16 52.36 -74.82
CA ALA A 443 -3.44 53.01 -73.71
C ALA A 443 -3.82 52.39 -72.35
N ASP A 444 -3.02 52.70 -71.32
CA ASP A 444 -3.28 52.33 -69.91
C ASP A 444 -4.70 52.73 -69.49
N PHE A 445 -5.44 51.76 -68.97
CA PHE A 445 -6.65 52.02 -68.21
C PHE A 445 -6.57 51.36 -66.83
N SER A 446 -7.51 51.73 -65.97
CA SER A 446 -7.62 51.16 -64.62
C SER A 446 -9.03 50.64 -64.40
N ALA A 447 -9.14 49.42 -63.89
CA ALA A 447 -10.41 48.79 -63.57
C ALA A 447 -10.23 47.79 -62.40
N LYS A 448 -11.27 47.56 -61.62
CA LYS A 448 -11.28 46.49 -60.62
C LYS A 448 -11.61 45.18 -61.33
N PRO A 449 -11.10 44.04 -60.85
CA PRO A 449 -11.47 42.73 -61.40
C PRO A 449 -12.98 42.47 -61.45
N SER A 450 -13.74 43.00 -60.50
CA SER A 450 -15.20 42.91 -60.44
C SER A 450 -15.96 43.93 -61.31
N ASP A 451 -15.25 44.91 -61.89
CA ASP A 451 -15.89 45.93 -62.71
C ASP A 451 -16.36 45.30 -64.03
N LYS A 452 -17.51 45.76 -64.50
CA LYS A 452 -18.00 45.42 -65.83
C LYS A 452 -17.41 46.37 -66.85
N VAL A 453 -16.87 45.81 -67.93
CA VAL A 453 -16.36 46.55 -69.07
C VAL A 453 -17.25 46.30 -70.27
N ILE A 454 -17.61 47.38 -70.97
CA ILE A 454 -18.36 47.33 -72.22
C ILE A 454 -17.37 47.48 -73.35
N ILE A 455 -17.24 46.46 -74.18
CA ILE A 455 -16.38 46.46 -75.37
C ILE A 455 -17.26 46.51 -76.59
N GLU A 456 -17.06 47.52 -77.43
CA GLU A 456 -17.70 47.63 -78.74
C GLU A 456 -16.64 47.61 -79.83
N ILE A 457 -16.84 46.80 -80.86
CA ILE A 457 -15.97 46.74 -82.03
C ILE A 457 -16.81 47.10 -83.24
N LYS A 458 -16.29 47.97 -84.11
CA LYS A 458 -16.90 48.36 -85.38
C LYS A 458 -15.87 48.23 -86.49
N VAL A 459 -16.22 47.57 -87.58
CA VAL A 459 -15.36 47.43 -88.74
C VAL A 459 -16.08 47.96 -89.97
N VAL A 460 -15.53 49.02 -90.56
CA VAL A 460 -16.09 49.67 -91.74
C VAL A 460 -15.01 49.91 -92.78
N ASN A 461 -15.30 49.67 -94.06
CA ASN A 461 -14.49 50.24 -95.13
C ASN A 461 -15.09 51.58 -95.52
N LYS A 462 -14.27 52.63 -95.56
CA LYS A 462 -14.69 53.96 -95.95
C LYS A 462 -14.32 54.20 -97.40
N ASP A 463 -15.31 54.13 -98.29
CA ASP A 463 -15.15 54.53 -99.68
C ASP A 463 -15.68 55.96 -99.89
N PHE A 464 -15.35 56.58 -101.02
CA PHE A 464 -15.72 57.95 -101.35
C PHE A 464 -17.24 58.16 -101.41
N PHE A 465 -18.01 57.09 -101.66
CA PHE A 465 -19.45 57.17 -101.89
C PHE A 465 -20.30 56.53 -100.77
N PHE A 466 -19.84 55.44 -100.15
CA PHE A 466 -20.56 54.72 -99.11
C PHE A 466 -19.56 54.04 -98.15
N ASP A 467 -19.95 53.90 -96.88
CA ASP A 467 -19.21 53.11 -95.90
C ASP A 467 -19.79 51.68 -95.87
N ASP A 468 -18.98 50.67 -96.19
CA ASP A 468 -19.39 49.27 -96.11
C ASP A 468 -19.22 48.74 -94.68
N ASP A 469 -20.32 48.27 -94.08
CA ASP A 469 -20.33 47.66 -92.75
C ASP A 469 -19.88 46.20 -92.82
N TYR A 470 -18.66 45.95 -92.36
CA TYR A 470 -18.07 44.61 -92.21
C TYR A 470 -18.23 44.04 -90.81
N GLY A 471 -19.03 44.70 -89.98
CA GLY A 471 -19.61 44.12 -88.79
C GLY A 471 -19.30 44.90 -87.53
N HIS A 472 -20.23 44.77 -86.59
CA HIS A 472 -20.12 45.27 -85.23
C HIS A 472 -20.30 44.15 -84.21
N ALA A 473 -19.72 44.33 -83.04
CA ALA A 473 -19.94 43.48 -81.87
C ALA A 473 -19.96 44.35 -80.61
N SER A 474 -20.75 43.96 -79.62
CA SER A 474 -20.75 44.58 -78.30
C SER A 474 -20.92 43.51 -77.23
N ALA A 475 -20.18 43.60 -76.13
CA ALA A 475 -20.39 42.79 -74.93
C ALA A 475 -20.12 43.58 -73.66
N GLU A 476 -20.93 43.32 -72.64
CA GLU A 476 -20.70 43.73 -71.26
C GLU A 476 -20.19 42.52 -70.48
N ILE A 477 -18.95 42.55 -70.02
CA ILE A 477 -18.27 41.42 -69.36
C ILE A 477 -17.55 41.89 -68.09
N ILE A 478 -17.46 41.02 -67.08
CA ILE A 478 -16.64 41.29 -65.90
C ILE A 478 -15.16 41.21 -66.30
N LEU A 479 -14.35 42.20 -65.90
CA LEU A 479 -12.94 42.27 -66.29
C LEU A 479 -12.16 40.97 -66.01
N SER A 480 -12.40 40.33 -64.86
CA SER A 480 -11.74 39.07 -64.52
C SER A 480 -12.11 37.93 -65.49
N GLU A 481 -13.36 37.86 -65.94
CA GLU A 481 -13.81 36.85 -66.91
C GLU A 481 -13.18 37.07 -68.28
N LEU A 482 -13.06 38.34 -68.70
CA LEU A 482 -12.37 38.73 -69.92
C LEU A 482 -10.88 38.37 -69.87
N ALA A 483 -10.22 38.63 -68.74
CA ALA A 483 -8.79 38.33 -68.57
C ALA A 483 -8.49 36.84 -68.41
N GLU A 484 -9.40 36.06 -67.82
CA GLU A 484 -9.25 34.60 -67.64
C GLU A 484 -9.62 33.78 -68.90
N ALA A 485 -10.12 34.42 -69.97
CA ALA A 485 -10.49 33.75 -71.21
C ALA A 485 -9.28 33.14 -71.93
N SER A 486 -9.19 31.80 -71.91
CA SER A 486 -8.14 31.07 -72.63
C SER A 486 -8.27 31.29 -74.15
N ASN A 487 -7.26 31.93 -74.75
CA ASN A 487 -7.20 32.37 -76.15
C ASN A 487 -8.06 33.60 -76.50
N GLY A 488 -8.27 34.49 -75.53
CA GLY A 488 -9.01 35.74 -75.73
C GLY A 488 -10.52 35.55 -75.74
N TYR A 489 -11.22 36.61 -75.37
CA TYR A 489 -12.68 36.65 -75.40
C TYR A 489 -13.18 36.86 -76.82
N LYS A 490 -14.11 36.00 -77.24
CA LYS A 490 -14.57 35.91 -78.64
C LYS A 490 -15.82 36.74 -78.84
N LEU A 491 -15.74 37.70 -79.74
CA LEU A 491 -16.83 38.59 -80.13
C LEU A 491 -17.21 38.34 -81.60
N PRO A 492 -18.38 37.76 -81.88
CA PRO A 492 -18.82 37.56 -83.26
C PRO A 492 -19.18 38.90 -83.90
N LEU A 493 -18.50 39.27 -84.99
CA LEU A 493 -18.80 40.48 -85.76
C LEU A 493 -19.97 40.19 -86.69
N ARG A 494 -20.98 41.06 -86.68
CA ARG A 494 -22.16 40.94 -87.55
C ARG A 494 -22.50 42.27 -88.20
N THR A 495 -22.91 42.24 -89.46
CA THR A 495 -23.42 43.44 -90.15
C THR A 495 -24.76 43.87 -89.56
N ASP A 496 -25.23 45.06 -89.93
CA ASP A 496 -26.60 45.55 -89.64
C ASP A 496 -27.71 44.60 -90.10
N LYS A 497 -27.41 43.72 -91.07
CA LYS A 497 -28.33 42.68 -91.55
C LYS A 497 -28.22 41.37 -90.76
N GLY A 498 -27.39 41.32 -89.72
CA GLY A 498 -27.16 40.16 -88.86
C GLY A 498 -26.23 39.10 -89.44
N VAL A 499 -25.65 39.31 -90.62
CA VAL A 499 -24.72 38.37 -91.26
C VAL A 499 -23.41 38.37 -90.51
N LYS A 500 -22.92 37.19 -90.11
CA LYS A 500 -21.62 37.06 -89.46
C LYS A 500 -20.52 37.24 -90.50
N THR A 501 -19.55 38.09 -90.18
CA THR A 501 -18.45 38.46 -91.08
C THR A 501 -17.09 38.03 -90.53
N GLY A 502 -17.01 37.81 -89.22
CA GLY A 502 -15.81 37.37 -88.55
C GLY A 502 -16.01 37.15 -87.05
N THR A 503 -14.92 36.84 -86.36
CA THR A 503 -14.84 36.77 -84.90
C THR A 503 -13.62 37.55 -84.43
N ALA A 504 -13.85 38.57 -83.61
CA ALA A 504 -12.80 39.33 -82.95
C ALA A 504 -12.37 38.64 -81.64
N PHE A 505 -11.08 38.66 -81.35
CA PHE A 505 -10.49 38.07 -80.15
C PHE A 505 -9.86 39.18 -79.32
N VAL A 506 -10.40 39.38 -78.11
CA VAL A 506 -9.99 40.47 -77.23
C VAL A 506 -9.31 39.91 -75.98
N GLU A 507 -8.18 40.50 -75.62
CA GLU A 507 -7.35 40.09 -74.48
C GLU A 507 -7.09 41.30 -73.55
N ILE A 508 -6.77 41.02 -72.29
CA ILE A 508 -6.26 42.03 -71.36
C ILE A 508 -4.78 41.75 -71.10
N GLU A 509 -3.92 42.68 -71.47
CA GLU A 509 -2.51 42.64 -71.08
C GLU A 509 -2.32 43.27 -69.69
N ASN A 510 -1.24 42.87 -69.01
CA ASN A 510 -0.87 43.28 -67.65
C ASN A 510 -1.86 42.88 -66.54
N TYR A 511 -2.79 41.97 -66.81
CA TYR A 511 -3.59 41.34 -65.76
C TYR A 511 -2.74 40.32 -64.98
N PRO A 512 -2.82 40.26 -63.63
CA PRO A 512 -2.06 39.27 -62.85
C PRO A 512 -2.35 37.84 -63.32
N GLN A 513 -1.29 37.07 -63.61
CA GLN A 513 -1.45 35.68 -64.02
C GLN A 513 -1.84 34.80 -62.83
N LYS A 514 -2.89 34.01 -63.01
CA LYS A 514 -3.37 33.03 -62.03
C LYS A 514 -2.36 31.89 -61.87
N PRO A 515 -1.71 31.73 -60.71
CA PRO A 515 -0.77 30.64 -60.49
C PRO A 515 -1.50 29.28 -60.51
N VAL A 516 -0.85 28.25 -61.04
CA VAL A 516 -1.37 26.88 -61.00
C VAL A 516 -0.95 26.24 -59.68
N LEU A 517 -1.92 25.73 -58.90
CA LEU A 517 -1.63 24.89 -57.75
C LEU A 517 -1.47 23.43 -58.21
N PRO A 518 -0.26 22.86 -58.18
CA PRO A 518 -0.02 21.50 -58.67
C PRO A 518 -0.69 20.45 -57.77
N VAL A 519 -0.68 19.19 -58.22
CA VAL A 519 -1.01 18.07 -57.33
C VAL A 519 0.01 18.02 -56.19
N TRP A 520 -0.46 17.66 -54.99
CA TRP A 520 0.42 17.44 -53.84
C TRP A 520 1.58 16.50 -54.22
N HIS A 521 2.79 16.88 -53.83
CA HIS A 521 3.98 16.06 -53.99
C HIS A 521 4.85 16.16 -52.74
N LYS A 522 5.54 15.05 -52.45
CA LYS A 522 6.56 15.04 -51.39
C LYS A 522 7.82 15.72 -51.92
N MET A 523 8.52 16.42 -51.04
CA MET A 523 9.85 16.97 -51.34
C MET A 523 10.90 15.87 -51.48
#